data_AF-A0A6J6GWI8-F1
#
_entry.id   AF-A0A6J6GWI8-F1
#
_cell.length_a   1.000
_cell.length_b   1.000
_cell.length_c   1.000
_cell.angle_alpha   90.00
_cell.angle_beta   90.00
_cell.angle_gamma   90.00
#
_symmetry.space_group_name_H-M   'P 1'
#
loop_
_entity.id
_entity.type
_entity.pdbx_description
1 polymer ?
#
loop_
_entity_poly.entity_id
_entity_poly.type
_entity_poly.pdbx_seq_one_letter_code
_entity_poly.pdbx_strand_id
1 'polypeptide(L)'
;MLLLPPPSQAQTKAAGSLTKPWVNAVVISQLLIAGSLLTLTFSARAIGKPTWWLGSLHDPAFFLLWFLPFIAPIAMLVTVVKFSRFLPYIGLASTLFLVAISISDISRTPGIALGEIAMAVCMALTTIAALAGRRRSISTGI
;
A
#
# COMPACT_ATOMS: atom_id res chain seq x y z
N MET A 1 34.69 37.09 -19.31
CA MET A 1 34.09 35.75 -19.53
C MET A 1 33.46 35.30 -18.22
N LEU A 2 32.14 35.43 -18.09
CA LEU A 2 31.38 35.05 -16.91
C LEU A 2 31.07 33.54 -17.02
N LEU A 3 31.70 32.70 -16.20
CA LEU A 3 31.41 31.26 -16.17
C LEU A 3 30.03 31.06 -15.52
N LEU A 4 29.00 30.91 -16.35
CA LEU A 4 27.71 30.39 -15.89
C LEU A 4 27.94 28.98 -15.31
N PRO A 5 27.49 28.68 -14.08
CA PRO A 5 27.52 27.32 -13.57
C PRO A 5 26.63 26.42 -14.46
N PRO A 6 27.01 25.15 -14.70
CA PRO A 6 26.28 24.28 -15.60
C PRO A 6 24.85 24.03 -15.09
N PRO A 7 23.81 24.24 -15.93
CA PRO A 7 22.43 23.93 -15.57
C PRO A 7 22.20 22.43 -15.68
N SER A 8 22.61 21.63 -14.68
CA SER A 8 22.33 20.19 -14.74
C SER A 8 22.27 19.43 -13.42
N GLN A 9 22.60 20.03 -12.27
CA GLN A 9 22.56 19.32 -10.98
C GLN A 9 21.38 19.73 -10.08
N ALA A 10 20.87 20.95 -10.23
CA ALA A 10 19.80 21.46 -9.36
C ALA A 10 18.38 21.02 -9.79
N GLN A 11 18.21 20.52 -11.02
CA GLN A 11 16.90 20.35 -11.67
C GLN A 11 16.35 18.91 -11.71
N THR A 12 17.02 17.92 -11.13
CA THR A 12 16.70 16.49 -11.35
C THR A 12 16.27 15.71 -10.09
N LYS A 13 15.70 16.38 -9.08
CA LYS A 13 14.81 15.70 -8.11
C LYS A 13 13.38 15.94 -8.56
N ALA A 14 12.85 15.02 -9.36
CA ALA A 14 11.53 15.11 -9.97
C ALA A 14 10.48 15.65 -9.00
N ALA A 15 9.86 16.78 -9.34
CA ALA A 15 8.76 17.35 -8.59
C ALA A 15 7.68 16.28 -8.32
N GLY A 16 7.22 16.16 -7.07
CA GLY A 16 6.29 15.12 -6.65
C GLY A 16 6.91 13.81 -6.16
N SER A 17 8.25 13.65 -6.16
CA SER A 17 8.90 12.51 -5.51
C SER A 17 8.92 12.66 -3.98
N LEU A 18 8.85 11.53 -3.28
CA LEU A 18 9.08 11.47 -1.84
C LEU A 18 10.55 11.73 -1.48
N THR A 19 10.80 12.16 -0.24
CA THR A 19 12.16 12.13 0.31
C THR A 19 12.50 10.71 0.77
N LYS A 20 13.80 10.38 0.82
CA LYS A 20 14.28 9.07 1.29
C LYS A 20 13.67 8.61 2.63
N PRO A 21 13.59 9.44 3.69
CA PRO A 21 12.96 9.00 4.94
C PRO A 21 11.47 8.69 4.78
N TRP A 22 10.74 9.44 3.95
CA TRP A 22 9.33 9.17 3.67
C TRP A 22 9.14 7.88 2.85
N VAL A 23 10.04 7.58 1.92
CA VAL A 23 10.05 6.28 1.21
C VAL A 23 10.21 5.13 2.21
N ASN A 24 11.18 5.23 3.13
CA ASN A 24 11.42 4.21 4.14
C ASN A 24 10.20 4.02 5.05
N ALA A 25 9.56 5.11 5.49
CA ALA A 25 8.35 5.04 6.30
C ALA A 25 7.22 4.27 5.59
N VAL A 26 6.96 4.60 4.31
CA VAL A 26 5.96 3.89 3.51
C VAL A 26 6.33 2.42 3.34
N VAL A 27 7.59 2.10 3.03
CA VAL A 27 8.05 0.71 2.89
C VAL A 27 7.83 -0.08 4.19
N ILE A 28 8.23 0.48 5.34
CA ILE A 28 8.04 -0.16 6.65
C ILE A 28 6.55 -0.39 6.93
N SER A 29 5.70 0.61 6.69
CA SER A 29 4.24 0.48 6.87
C SER A 29 3.66 -0.62 5.98
N GLN A 30 4.09 -0.73 4.72
CA GLN A 30 3.61 -1.78 3.82
C GLN A 30 4.09 -3.18 4.23
N LEU A 31 5.30 -3.30 4.76
CA LEU A 31 5.81 -4.57 5.30
C LEU A 31 5.04 -4.99 6.56
N LEU A 32 4.74 -4.06 7.46
CA LEU A 32 3.87 -4.32 8.62
C LEU A 32 2.46 -4.70 8.17
N ILE A 33 1.93 -4.04 7.13
CA ILE A 33 0.62 -4.38 6.59
C ILE A 33 0.58 -5.81 6.05
N ALA A 34 1.56 -6.17 5.22
CA ALA A 34 1.70 -7.52 4.70
C ALA A 34 1.88 -8.55 5.82
N GLY A 35 2.68 -8.23 6.85
CA GLY A 35 2.88 -9.09 8.02
C GLY A 35 1.61 -9.37 8.79
N SER A 36 0.79 -8.35 9.08
CA SER A 36 -0.46 -8.58 9.81
C SER A 36 -1.51 -9.32 8.97
N LEU A 37 -1.55 -9.11 7.64
CA LEU A 37 -2.40 -9.89 6.74
C LEU A 37 -2.02 -11.38 6.78
N LEU A 38 -0.72 -11.69 6.84
CA LEU A 38 -0.24 -13.06 6.99
C LEU A 38 -0.69 -13.66 8.33
N THR A 39 -0.51 -12.95 9.44
CA THR A 39 -0.97 -13.39 10.76
C THR A 39 -2.48 -13.63 10.77
N LEU A 40 -3.26 -12.73 10.16
CA LEU A 40 -4.71 -12.84 10.07
C LEU A 40 -5.12 -14.10 9.28
N THR A 41 -4.38 -14.43 8.23
CA THR A 41 -4.58 -15.65 7.43
C THR A 41 -4.38 -16.91 8.29
N PHE A 42 -3.32 -16.94 9.09
CA PHE A 42 -3.07 -18.06 10.01
C PHE A 42 -4.14 -18.14 11.11
N SER A 43 -4.54 -17.01 11.68
CA SER A 43 -5.63 -16.96 12.65
C SER A 43 -6.95 -17.45 12.06
N ALA A 44 -7.26 -17.07 10.81
CA ALA A 44 -8.46 -17.51 10.10
C ALA A 44 -8.51 -19.03 9.93
N ARG A 45 -7.36 -19.63 9.58
CA ARG A 45 -7.24 -21.10 9.48
C ARG A 45 -7.32 -21.78 10.84
N ALA A 46 -6.69 -21.22 11.87
CA ALA A 46 -6.70 -21.78 13.21
C ALA A 46 -8.12 -21.84 13.81
N ILE A 47 -8.96 -20.84 13.52
CA ILE A 47 -10.36 -20.78 13.99
C ILE A 47 -11.31 -21.60 13.09
N GLY A 48 -10.80 -22.18 11.98
CA GLY A 48 -11.59 -23.00 11.05
C GLY A 48 -12.61 -22.20 10.25
N LYS A 49 -12.45 -20.87 10.19
CA LYS A 49 -13.32 -19.96 9.45
C LYS A 49 -12.48 -19.18 8.43
N PRO A 50 -12.08 -19.82 7.32
CA PRO A 50 -11.27 -19.17 6.31
C PRO A 50 -12.09 -18.17 5.50
N THR A 51 -11.44 -17.10 5.08
CA THR A 51 -11.97 -16.07 4.19
C THR A 51 -12.28 -16.64 2.80
N TRP A 52 -13.13 -15.96 2.03
CA TRP A 52 -13.59 -16.47 0.73
C TRP A 52 -12.45 -16.71 -0.27
N TRP A 53 -11.38 -15.92 -0.19
CA TRP A 53 -10.21 -16.00 -1.07
C TRP A 53 -9.21 -17.10 -0.64
N LEU A 54 -9.32 -17.59 0.59
CA LEU A 54 -8.47 -18.66 1.13
C LEU A 54 -9.11 -20.05 0.92
N GLY A 55 -10.44 -20.12 0.99
CA GLY A 55 -11.24 -21.34 0.85
C GLY A 55 -11.16 -22.26 2.08
N SER A 56 -12.06 -23.23 2.14
CA SER A 56 -12.17 -24.18 3.26
C SER A 56 -10.98 -25.15 3.26
N LEU A 57 -10.65 -25.74 4.40
CA LEU A 57 -9.66 -26.82 4.45
C LEU A 57 -10.06 -28.02 3.57
N HIS A 58 -11.37 -28.27 3.43
CA HIS A 58 -11.91 -29.37 2.62
C HIS A 58 -12.17 -28.99 1.16
N ASP A 59 -12.15 -27.70 0.84
CA ASP A 59 -12.32 -27.17 -0.51
C ASP A 59 -11.49 -25.87 -0.65
N PRO A 60 -10.16 -26.02 -0.86
CA PRO A 60 -9.25 -24.89 -0.87
C PRO A 60 -9.49 -24.02 -2.10
N ALA A 61 -9.47 -22.70 -1.90
CA ALA A 61 -9.59 -21.77 -3.01
C ALA A 61 -8.36 -21.88 -3.92
N PHE A 62 -8.54 -21.47 -5.18
CA PHE A 62 -7.48 -21.44 -6.17
C PHE A 62 -6.24 -20.70 -5.65
N PHE A 63 -5.05 -21.29 -5.80
CA PHE A 63 -3.81 -20.82 -5.16
C PHE A 63 -3.48 -19.34 -5.42
N LEU A 64 -3.82 -18.79 -6.59
CA LEU A 64 -3.60 -17.36 -6.86
C LEU A 64 -4.44 -16.45 -5.97
N LEU A 65 -5.63 -16.87 -5.53
CA LEU A 65 -6.49 -16.08 -4.65
C LEU A 65 -5.88 -15.91 -3.25
N TRP A 66 -4.96 -16.79 -2.84
CA TRP A 66 -4.25 -16.64 -1.56
C TRP A 66 -3.35 -15.40 -1.54
N PHE A 67 -2.86 -14.98 -2.70
CA PHE A 67 -2.02 -13.78 -2.83
C PHE A 67 -2.86 -12.51 -3.02
N LEU A 68 -4.17 -12.63 -3.19
CA LEU A 68 -5.07 -11.52 -3.50
C LEU A 68 -4.91 -10.34 -2.52
N PRO A 69 -4.95 -10.49 -1.18
CA PRO A 69 -4.81 -9.36 -0.27
C PRO A 69 -3.38 -8.78 -0.25
N PHE A 70 -2.37 -9.54 -0.71
CA PHE A 70 -0.97 -9.08 -0.78
C PHE A 70 -0.69 -8.24 -2.03
N ILE A 71 -1.56 -8.26 -3.03
CA ILE A 71 -1.42 -7.42 -4.23
C ILE A 71 -1.39 -5.94 -3.85
N ALA A 72 -2.25 -5.51 -2.93
CA ALA A 72 -2.36 -4.12 -2.50
C ALA A 72 -1.06 -3.56 -1.87
N PRO A 73 -0.43 -4.23 -0.88
CA PRO A 73 0.84 -3.76 -0.33
C PRO A 73 2.01 -3.88 -1.31
N ILE A 74 2.05 -4.93 -2.15
CA ILE A 74 3.09 -5.06 -3.18
C ILE A 74 3.00 -3.92 -4.21
N ALA A 75 1.80 -3.58 -4.67
CA ALA A 75 1.60 -2.47 -5.60
C ALA A 75 2.08 -1.13 -5.02
N MET A 76 1.82 -0.89 -3.73
CA MET A 76 2.33 0.28 -3.01
C MET A 76 3.86 0.29 -2.92
N LEU A 77 4.48 -0.84 -2.61
CA LEU A 77 5.94 -0.99 -2.57
C LEU A 77 6.61 -0.71 -3.92
N VAL A 78 6.06 -1.25 -5.00
CA VAL A 78 6.59 -1.00 -6.36
C VAL A 78 6.44 0.48 -6.73
N THR A 79 5.29 1.07 -6.38
CA THR A 79 4.98 2.46 -6.74
C THR A 79 5.84 3.46 -5.97
N VAL A 80 6.09 3.23 -4.68
CA VAL A 80 6.91 4.15 -3.89
C VAL A 80 8.37 4.19 -4.37
N VAL A 81 8.89 3.06 -4.88
CA VAL A 81 10.28 2.96 -5.36
C VAL A 81 10.45 3.44 -6.80
N LYS A 82 9.57 3.03 -7.72
CA LYS A 82 9.73 3.29 -9.16
C LYS A 82 8.89 4.45 -9.69
N PHE A 83 7.72 4.69 -9.11
CA PHE A 83 6.67 5.53 -9.71
C PHE A 83 6.03 6.48 -8.68
N SER A 84 6.85 7.12 -7.84
CA SER A 84 6.40 7.96 -6.71
C SER A 84 5.38 9.05 -7.09
N ARG A 85 5.29 9.44 -8.37
CA ARG A 85 4.28 10.37 -8.89
C ARG A 85 2.86 9.81 -8.86
N PHE A 86 2.69 8.51 -9.09
CA PHE A 86 1.39 7.82 -9.12
C PHE A 86 0.95 7.28 -7.75
N LEU A 87 1.79 7.45 -6.72
CA LEU A 87 1.56 6.94 -5.38
C LEU A 87 0.19 7.26 -4.77
N PRO A 88 -0.40 8.47 -4.88
CA PRO A 88 -1.72 8.70 -4.30
C PRO A 88 -2.85 7.94 -5.03
N TYR A 89 -2.73 7.76 -6.35
CA TYR A 89 -3.73 7.01 -7.12
C TYR A 89 -3.67 5.53 -6.79
N ILE A 90 -2.46 4.96 -6.72
CA ILE A 90 -2.26 3.56 -6.34
C ILE A 90 -2.62 3.33 -4.87
N GLY A 91 -2.28 4.26 -3.97
CA GLY A 91 -2.67 4.16 -2.56
C GLY A 91 -4.18 4.16 -2.37
N LEU A 92 -4.91 5.03 -3.06
CA LEU A 92 -6.37 5.01 -3.06
C LEU A 92 -6.94 3.71 -3.63
N ALA A 93 -6.41 3.24 -4.76
CA ALA A 93 -6.83 1.98 -5.37
C ALA A 93 -6.59 0.78 -4.43
N SER A 94 -5.41 0.70 -3.82
CA SER A 94 -5.04 -0.34 -2.84
C SER A 94 -5.94 -0.32 -1.61
N THR A 95 -6.27 0.87 -1.09
CA THR A 95 -7.21 1.02 0.03
C THR A 95 -8.60 0.53 -0.35
N LEU A 96 -9.15 1.00 -1.47
CA LEU A 96 -10.47 0.59 -1.95
C LEU A 96 -10.54 -0.93 -2.18
N PHE A 97 -9.47 -1.49 -2.72
CA PHE A 97 -9.35 -2.92 -2.94
C PHE A 97 -9.42 -3.73 -1.63
N LEU A 98 -8.67 -3.34 -0.60
CA LEU A 98 -8.74 -4.00 0.71
C LEU A 98 -10.12 -3.83 1.38
N VAL A 99 -10.74 -2.66 1.25
CA VAL A 99 -12.12 -2.45 1.74
C VAL A 99 -13.09 -3.40 1.04
N ALA A 100 -12.97 -3.56 -0.27
CA ALA A 100 -13.83 -4.46 -1.04
C ALA A 100 -13.68 -5.93 -0.57
N ILE A 101 -12.45 -6.39 -0.35
CA ILE A 101 -12.18 -7.74 0.21
C ILE A 101 -12.84 -7.89 1.58
N SER A 102 -12.69 -6.89 2.45
CA SER A 102 -13.26 -6.93 3.79
C SER A 102 -14.79 -6.97 3.81
N ILE A 103 -15.45 -6.19 2.94
CA ILE A 103 -16.92 -6.19 2.83
C ILE A 103 -17.43 -7.60 2.44
N SER A 104 -16.73 -8.29 1.54
CA SER A 104 -17.11 -9.67 1.19
C SER A 104 -16.95 -10.65 2.36
N ASP A 105 -15.97 -10.43 3.25
CA ASP A 105 -15.72 -11.30 4.40
C ASP A 105 -16.60 -11.01 5.62
N ILE A 106 -17.26 -9.83 5.72
CA ILE A 106 -18.19 -9.50 6.81
C ILE A 106 -19.28 -10.56 6.98
N SER A 107 -19.82 -11.07 5.87
CA SER A 107 -20.94 -12.01 5.85
C SER A 107 -20.58 -13.41 6.39
N ARG A 108 -19.31 -13.81 6.28
CA ARG A 108 -18.83 -15.15 6.66
C ARG A 108 -18.08 -15.13 7.98
N THR A 109 -17.25 -14.11 8.18
CA THR A 109 -16.24 -14.05 9.23
C THR A 109 -16.04 -12.63 9.75
N PRO A 110 -16.98 -12.11 10.57
CA PRO A 110 -16.95 -10.71 11.01
C PRO A 110 -15.69 -10.34 11.79
N GLY A 111 -15.12 -11.27 12.58
CA GLY A 111 -13.88 -11.02 13.33
C GLY A 111 -12.65 -10.83 12.43
N ILE A 112 -12.56 -11.57 11.33
CA ILE A 112 -11.47 -11.43 10.36
C ILE A 112 -11.68 -10.17 9.53
N ALA A 113 -12.92 -9.90 9.12
CA ALA A 113 -13.28 -8.69 8.38
C ALA A 113 -12.85 -7.43 9.14
N LEU A 114 -13.09 -7.34 10.45
CA LEU A 114 -12.61 -6.21 11.27
C LEU A 114 -11.08 -6.01 11.20
N GLY A 115 -10.32 -7.11 11.18
CA GLY A 115 -8.88 -7.08 10.96
C GLY A 115 -8.53 -6.48 9.60
N GLU A 116 -9.19 -6.93 8.53
CA GLU A 116 -8.97 -6.41 7.17
C GLU A 116 -9.37 -4.93 7.03
N ILE A 117 -10.45 -4.47 7.67
CA ILE A 117 -10.81 -3.05 7.74
C ILE A 117 -9.70 -2.25 8.42
N ALA A 118 -9.16 -2.74 9.54
CA ALA A 118 -8.06 -2.06 10.23
C ALA A 118 -6.83 -1.92 9.32
N MET A 119 -6.50 -2.96 8.53
CA MET A 119 -5.42 -2.90 7.55
C MET A 119 -5.71 -1.90 6.43
N ALA A 120 -6.97 -1.83 5.95
CA ALA A 120 -7.39 -0.84 4.97
C ALA A 120 -7.27 0.60 5.50
N VAL A 121 -7.60 0.84 6.78
CA VAL A 121 -7.41 2.14 7.43
C VAL A 121 -5.92 2.49 7.52
N CYS A 122 -5.06 1.54 7.91
CA CYS A 122 -3.60 1.74 7.91
C CYS A 122 -3.05 2.07 6.51
N MET A 123 -3.58 1.42 5.46
CA MET A 123 -3.26 1.70 4.07
C MET A 123 -3.67 3.13 3.67
N ALA A 124 -4.87 3.56 4.08
CA ALA A 124 -5.37 4.90 3.84
C ALA A 124 -4.48 5.96 4.53
N LEU A 125 -4.14 5.76 5.80
CA LEU A 125 -3.26 6.64 6.56
C LEU A 125 -1.87 6.73 5.93
N THR A 126 -1.31 5.61 5.50
CA THR A 126 -0.01 5.57 4.81
C THR A 126 -0.07 6.36 3.50
N THR A 127 -1.18 6.27 2.76
CA THR A 127 -1.41 7.03 1.52
C THR A 127 -1.48 8.53 1.78
N ILE A 128 -2.21 8.95 2.82
CA ILE A 128 -2.32 10.36 3.23
C ILE A 128 -0.96 10.89 3.68
N ALA A 129 -0.24 10.13 4.50
CA ALA A 129 1.09 10.49 4.97
C ALA A 129 2.08 10.62 3.81
N ALA A 130 2.05 9.69 2.85
CA ALA A 130 2.85 9.77 1.64
C ALA A 130 2.47 10.98 0.78
N LEU A 131 1.18 11.34 0.70
CA LEU A 131 0.73 12.53 -0.01
C LEU A 131 1.30 13.82 0.62
N ALA A 132 1.31 13.89 1.95
CA ALA A 132 1.88 15.00 2.71
C ALA A 132 3.41 15.10 2.58
N GLY A 133 4.11 13.96 2.49
CA GLY A 133 5.56 13.86 2.38
C GLY A 133 6.16 14.19 1.00
N ARG A 134 5.33 14.48 -0.01
CA ARG A 134 5.82 14.80 -1.38
C ARG A 134 6.51 16.15 -1.43
N ARG A 135 7.61 16.23 -2.20
CA ARG A 135 8.24 17.51 -2.54
C ARG A 135 7.27 18.34 -3.38
N ARG A 136 6.84 19.49 -2.86
CA ARG A 136 6.05 20.48 -3.63
C ARG A 136 6.98 21.14 -4.65
N SER A 137 6.53 21.25 -5.90
CA SER A 137 7.21 22.07 -6.90
C SER A 137 7.03 23.52 -6.49
N ILE A 138 8.10 24.20 -6.06
CA ILE A 138 8.08 25.65 -5.95
C ILE A 138 8.32 26.15 -7.37
N SER A 139 7.26 26.62 -8.03
CA SER A 139 7.40 27.43 -9.24
C SER A 139 7.90 28.79 -8.77
N THR A 140 9.21 28.99 -8.74
CA THR A 140 9.78 30.34 -8.69
C THR A 140 9.40 31.00 -10.00
N GLY A 141 8.31 31.76 -10.00
CA GLY A 141 7.99 32.69 -11.07
C GLY A 141 9.11 33.72 -11.15
N ILE A 142 9.81 33.72 -12.28
CA ILE A 142 10.68 34.81 -12.72
C ILE A 142 9.99 35.40 -13.95
#